data_AF-A0A167A2E8-F1
#
_entry.id   AF-A0A167A2E8-F1
#
_cell.length_a   1.000
_cell.length_b   1.000
_cell.length_c   1.000
_cell.angle_alpha   90.00
_cell.angle_beta   90.00
_cell.angle_gamma   90.00
#
_symmetry.space_group_name_H-M   'P 1'
#
loop_
_entity.id
_entity.type
_entity.pdbx_description
1 polymer ?
#
loop_
_entity_poly.entity_id
_entity_poly.type
_entity_poly.pdbx_seq_one_letter_code
_entity_poly.pdbx_strand_id
1 'polypeptide(L)'
;MPKNLGAPVLCDFGSAVNGGVDHLEDVQPNIYRAPEVILEVPWTYSVDIWNVGCMIWDIFEGGSLFTGQDPELNVYRSRAHLAEIIGLLGPPPSALIARGQLSHRFFTEGKFSALKTELNPVTLEQRETTLSGEDKADFLRFMRRMLQWEPEKRSSAKSLAQDDWIVRQLKA
;
A
#
# COMPACT_ATOMS: atom_id res chain seq x y z
N MET A 1 -10.51 23.30 -18.56
CA MET A 1 -9.35 22.37 -18.48
C MET A 1 -8.13 23.04 -19.08
N PRO A 2 -6.92 22.80 -18.55
CA PRO A 2 -5.68 23.30 -19.13
C PRO A 2 -5.57 22.85 -20.59
N LYS A 3 -5.11 23.73 -21.48
CA LYS A 3 -4.92 23.41 -22.90
C LYS A 3 -3.69 22.52 -23.16
N ASN A 4 -2.72 22.56 -22.23
CA ASN A 4 -1.51 21.77 -22.25
C ASN A 4 -1.35 21.08 -20.89
N LEU A 5 -1.04 19.78 -20.90
CA LEU A 5 -0.72 19.03 -19.70
C LEU A 5 0.78 19.23 -19.39
N GLY A 6 1.08 19.74 -18.19
CA GLY A 6 2.43 19.82 -17.66
C GLY A 6 2.76 18.62 -16.76
N ALA A 7 3.98 18.59 -16.22
CA ALA A 7 4.34 17.59 -15.22
C ALA A 7 3.43 17.71 -13.98
N PRO A 8 2.97 16.58 -13.39
CA PRO A 8 2.23 16.61 -12.16
C PRO A 8 3.09 17.19 -11.03
N VAL A 9 2.48 17.96 -10.14
CA VAL A 9 3.13 18.58 -8.98
C VAL A 9 2.34 18.20 -7.73
N LEU A 10 3.03 17.78 -6.67
CA LEU A 10 2.41 17.56 -5.37
C LEU A 10 1.86 18.88 -4.83
N CYS A 11 0.63 18.85 -4.35
CA CYS A 11 -0.06 20.00 -3.79
C CYS A 11 -0.81 19.60 -2.52
N ASP A 12 -1.48 20.57 -1.89
CA ASP A 12 -2.26 20.37 -0.67
C ASP A 12 -1.48 19.76 0.50
N PHE A 13 -0.51 20.52 1.01
CA PHE A 13 0.30 20.14 2.17
C PHE A 13 -0.42 20.34 3.51
N GLY A 14 -1.76 20.46 3.53
CA GLY A 14 -2.53 20.72 4.75
C GLY A 14 -2.47 19.59 5.79
N SER A 15 -2.14 18.38 5.34
CA SER A 15 -1.93 17.20 6.21
C SER A 15 -0.46 16.76 6.28
N ALA A 16 0.47 17.55 5.74
CA ALA A 16 1.89 17.23 5.79
C ALA A 16 2.44 17.40 7.20
N VAL A 17 3.34 16.51 7.59
CA VAL A 17 4.04 16.54 8.89
C VAL A 17 5.54 16.56 8.68
N ASN A 18 6.30 16.95 9.71
CA ASN A 18 7.75 16.94 9.65
C ASN A 18 8.29 15.51 9.57
N GLY A 19 9.25 15.29 8.66
CA GLY A 19 10.02 14.05 8.65
C GLY A 19 11.05 13.98 9.79
N GLY A 20 11.66 12.81 9.95
CA GLY A 20 12.77 12.59 10.90
C GLY A 20 12.32 12.31 12.34
N VAL A 21 11.02 12.22 12.58
CA VAL A 21 10.41 11.77 13.84
C VAL A 21 9.39 10.68 13.54
N ASP A 22 9.12 9.86 14.54
CA ASP A 22 8.07 8.86 14.50
C ASP A 22 6.72 9.50 14.78
N HIS A 23 5.70 9.04 14.07
CA HIS A 23 4.32 9.50 14.17
C HIS A 23 3.38 8.33 14.50
N LEU A 24 2.21 8.63 15.06
CA LEU A 24 1.18 7.66 15.46
C LEU A 24 -0.24 8.10 15.08
N GLU A 25 -0.37 9.26 14.46
CA GLU A 25 -1.65 9.86 14.07
C GLU A 25 -2.34 9.03 12.99
N ASP A 26 -3.67 9.06 12.98
CA ASP A 26 -4.47 8.49 11.89
C ASP A 26 -4.34 9.41 10.66
N VAL A 27 -3.62 8.91 9.67
CA VAL A 27 -3.31 9.59 8.42
C VAL A 27 -3.75 8.77 7.21
N GLN A 28 -3.61 9.37 6.03
CA GLN A 28 -3.89 8.80 4.73
C GLN A 28 -5.39 8.58 4.44
N PRO A 29 -5.81 8.78 3.18
CA PRO A 29 -7.13 8.34 2.75
C PRO A 29 -7.33 6.84 2.96
N ASN A 30 -8.56 6.43 3.25
CA ASN A 30 -8.90 5.05 3.66
C ASN A 30 -8.29 3.96 2.76
N ILE A 31 -8.47 4.03 1.44
CA ILE A 31 -8.01 3.01 0.48
C ILE A 31 -6.49 3.01 0.27
N TYR A 32 -5.81 4.06 0.71
CA TYR A 32 -4.36 4.19 0.60
C TYR A 32 -3.67 3.91 1.93
N ARG A 33 -4.40 3.72 3.03
CA ARG A 33 -3.82 3.59 4.37
C ARG A 33 -2.85 2.41 4.47
N ALA A 34 -1.64 2.69 4.95
CA ALA A 34 -0.57 1.72 5.10
C ALA A 34 -0.82 0.78 6.30
N PRO A 35 -0.28 -0.45 6.29
CA PRO A 35 -0.53 -1.42 7.35
C PRO A 35 -0.04 -0.95 8.73
N GLU A 36 1.08 -0.23 8.81
CA GLU A 36 1.57 0.34 10.07
C GLU A 36 0.61 1.38 10.67
N VAL A 37 -0.09 2.15 9.83
CA VAL A 37 -1.10 3.11 10.29
C VAL A 37 -2.34 2.39 10.80
N ILE A 38 -2.78 1.33 10.10
CA ILE A 38 -3.91 0.49 10.55
C ILE A 38 -3.63 -0.17 11.91
N LEU A 39 -2.39 -0.60 12.12
CA LEU A 39 -1.96 -1.33 13.31
C LEU A 39 -1.47 -0.42 14.44
N GLU A 40 -1.42 0.90 14.24
CA GLU A 40 -0.79 1.88 15.14
C GLU A 40 0.65 1.48 15.52
N VAL A 41 1.42 1.06 14.51
CA VAL A 41 2.88 0.96 14.58
C VAL A 41 3.45 2.34 14.24
N PRO A 42 4.48 2.85 14.96
CA PRO A 42 5.12 4.11 14.63
C PRO A 42 5.52 4.18 13.15
N TRP A 43 5.18 5.30 12.51
CA TRP A 43 5.37 5.48 11.07
C TRP A 43 6.19 6.71 10.73
N THR A 44 6.79 6.70 9.54
CA THR A 44 7.62 7.78 8.98
C THR A 44 7.25 8.00 7.50
N TYR A 45 8.09 8.68 6.71
CA TYR A 45 7.85 8.94 5.27
C TYR A 45 7.56 7.68 4.43
N SER A 46 7.90 6.48 4.91
CA SER A 46 7.62 5.22 4.21
C SER A 46 6.13 4.97 3.97
N VAL A 47 5.24 5.65 4.69
CA VAL A 47 3.78 5.60 4.44
C VAL A 47 3.43 6.24 3.09
N ASP A 48 4.16 7.28 2.67
CA ASP A 48 3.97 7.90 1.35
C ASP A 48 4.40 6.97 0.23
N ILE A 49 5.46 6.17 0.45
CA ILE A 49 5.90 5.16 -0.51
C ILE A 49 4.83 4.09 -0.73
N TRP A 50 4.13 3.68 0.34
CA TRP A 50 2.97 2.80 0.22
C TRP A 50 1.84 3.46 -0.58
N ASN A 51 1.52 4.73 -0.30
CA ASN A 51 0.50 5.48 -1.06
C ASN A 51 0.84 5.55 -2.55
N VAL A 52 2.09 5.83 -2.89
CA VAL A 52 2.57 5.86 -4.28
C VAL A 52 2.39 4.48 -4.93
N GLY A 53 2.71 3.39 -4.22
CA GLY A 53 2.46 2.03 -4.70
C GLY A 53 0.99 1.79 -5.03
N CYS A 54 0.07 2.07 -4.11
CA CYS A 54 -1.37 1.94 -4.37
C CYS A 54 -1.83 2.84 -5.51
N MET A 55 -1.42 4.10 -5.55
CA MET A 55 -1.80 5.06 -6.60
C MET A 55 -1.32 4.63 -7.99
N ILE A 56 -0.08 4.14 -8.11
CA ILE A 56 0.45 3.63 -9.39
C ILE A 56 -0.38 2.45 -9.88
N TRP A 57 -0.74 1.53 -8.98
CA TRP A 57 -1.63 0.42 -9.32
C TRP A 57 -2.98 0.92 -9.83
N ASP A 58 -3.62 1.84 -9.12
CA ASP A 58 -4.94 2.37 -9.46
C ASP A 58 -4.97 3.03 -10.85
N ILE A 59 -3.94 3.82 -11.17
CA ILE A 59 -3.79 4.48 -12.46
C ILE A 59 -3.63 3.44 -13.58
N PHE A 60 -2.89 2.37 -13.30
CA PHE A 60 -2.48 1.41 -14.31
C PHE A 60 -3.55 0.37 -14.60
N GLU A 61 -4.18 -0.21 -13.56
CA GLU A 61 -5.23 -1.23 -13.69
C GLU A 61 -6.65 -0.64 -13.73
N GLY A 62 -6.81 0.68 -13.53
CA GLY A 62 -8.11 1.36 -13.60
C GLY A 62 -9.05 1.07 -12.43
N GLY A 63 -8.52 0.61 -11.29
CA GLY A 63 -9.31 0.30 -10.10
C GLY A 63 -8.45 0.20 -8.83
N SER A 64 -9.07 0.41 -7.67
CA SER A 64 -8.36 0.48 -6.39
C SER A 64 -7.68 -0.83 -6.02
N LEU A 65 -6.40 -0.79 -5.66
CA LEU A 65 -5.68 -1.97 -5.15
C LEU A 65 -6.34 -2.55 -3.89
N PHE A 66 -6.77 -1.66 -2.99
CA PHE A 66 -7.53 -1.99 -1.79
C PHE A 66 -8.81 -1.17 -1.76
N THR A 67 -9.89 -1.77 -1.27
CA THR A 67 -11.18 -1.09 -1.08
C THR A 67 -11.49 -0.92 0.39
N GLY A 68 -11.02 -1.86 1.22
CA GLY A 68 -11.41 -2.00 2.61
C GLY A 68 -12.91 -2.14 2.83
N GLN A 69 -13.65 -2.56 1.81
CA GLN A 69 -15.10 -2.68 1.86
C GLN A 69 -15.47 -3.88 2.74
N ASP A 70 -16.07 -3.57 3.88
CA ASP A 70 -16.46 -4.59 4.84
C ASP A 70 -17.63 -5.44 4.30
N PRO A 71 -17.48 -6.76 4.17
CA PRO A 71 -18.51 -7.60 3.55
C PRO A 71 -19.78 -7.70 4.41
N GLU A 72 -19.69 -7.46 5.71
CA GLU A 72 -20.84 -7.52 6.62
C GLU A 72 -21.54 -6.16 6.74
N LEU A 73 -20.77 -5.07 6.74
CA LEU A 73 -21.27 -3.72 7.00
C LEU A 73 -21.46 -2.86 5.75
N ASN A 74 -20.93 -3.29 4.60
CA ASN A 74 -20.94 -2.58 3.33
C ASN A 74 -20.44 -1.12 3.44
N VAL A 75 -19.41 -0.92 4.28
CA VAL A 75 -18.69 0.36 4.44
C VAL A 75 -17.22 0.07 4.67
N TYR A 76 -16.35 1.07 4.48
CA TYR A 76 -14.93 0.91 4.78
C TYR A 76 -14.70 0.52 6.26
N ARG A 77 -13.89 -0.51 6.49
CA ARG A 77 -13.35 -0.86 7.81
C ARG A 77 -11.91 -1.34 7.69
N SER A 78 -11.07 -0.92 8.64
CA SER A 78 -9.67 -1.35 8.71
C SER A 78 -9.50 -2.87 8.78
N ARG A 79 -10.46 -3.62 9.34
CA ARG A 79 -10.43 -5.09 9.33
C ARG A 79 -10.51 -5.68 7.93
N ALA A 80 -11.37 -5.12 7.07
CA ALA A 80 -11.50 -5.55 5.69
C ALA A 80 -10.32 -5.10 4.85
N HIS A 81 -9.84 -3.88 5.07
CA HIS A 81 -8.62 -3.39 4.41
C HIS A 81 -7.42 -4.29 4.74
N LEU A 82 -7.20 -4.57 6.02
CA LEU A 82 -6.10 -5.44 6.45
C LEU A 82 -6.23 -6.87 5.90
N ALA A 83 -7.46 -7.40 5.80
CA ALA A 83 -7.71 -8.69 5.17
C ALA A 83 -7.32 -8.72 3.68
N GLU A 84 -7.61 -7.65 2.93
CA GLU A 84 -7.17 -7.52 1.53
C GLU A 84 -5.64 -7.44 1.42
N ILE A 85 -4.98 -6.70 2.33
CA ILE A 85 -3.51 -6.65 2.38
C ILE A 85 -2.93 -8.05 2.64
N ILE A 86 -3.52 -8.82 3.56
CA ILE A 86 -3.11 -10.22 3.81
C ILE A 86 -3.37 -11.10 2.60
N GLY A 87 -4.50 -10.91 1.91
CA GLY A 87 -4.79 -11.65 0.67
C GLY A 87 -3.77 -11.39 -0.43
N LEU A 88 -3.21 -10.17 -0.49
CA LEU A 88 -2.21 -9.78 -1.49
C LEU A 88 -0.78 -10.20 -1.12
N LEU A 89 -0.37 -9.92 0.12
CA LEU A 89 1.02 -10.04 0.58
C LEU A 89 1.28 -11.31 1.40
N GLY A 90 0.26 -12.07 1.74
CA GLY A 90 0.33 -13.12 2.75
C GLY A 90 0.32 -12.56 4.18
N PRO A 91 0.44 -13.43 5.20
CA PRO A 91 0.37 -13.01 6.60
C PRO A 91 1.50 -12.03 6.97
N PRO A 92 1.25 -11.04 7.84
CA PRO A 92 2.28 -10.12 8.28
C PRO A 92 3.33 -10.83 9.15
N PRO A 93 4.58 -10.33 9.18
CA PRO A 93 5.60 -10.81 10.10
C PRO A 93 5.14 -10.66 11.56
N SER A 94 5.47 -11.65 12.41
CA SER A 94 5.12 -11.62 13.84
C SER A 94 5.71 -10.41 14.57
N ALA A 95 6.89 -9.96 14.17
CA ALA A 95 7.53 -8.76 14.71
C ALA A 95 6.68 -7.48 14.45
N LEU A 96 6.02 -7.39 13.29
CA LEU A 96 5.14 -6.28 12.98
C LEU A 96 3.86 -6.34 13.83
N ILE A 97 3.25 -7.52 13.96
CA ILE A 97 2.08 -7.73 14.83
C ILE A 97 2.44 -7.31 16.27
N ALA A 98 3.59 -7.73 16.79
CA ALA A 98 4.00 -7.44 18.16
C ALA A 98 4.24 -5.94 18.42
N ARG A 99 4.60 -5.16 17.39
CA ARG A 99 4.81 -3.70 17.50
C ARG A 99 3.51 -2.89 17.46
N GLY A 100 2.42 -3.44 16.91
CA GLY A 100 1.18 -2.69 16.67
C GLY A 100 0.30 -2.58 17.90
N GLN A 101 -0.02 -1.35 18.31
CA GLN A 101 -0.89 -1.09 19.47
C GLN A 101 -2.31 -1.63 19.25
N LEU A 102 -2.80 -1.62 18.01
CA LEU A 102 -4.11 -2.16 17.64
C LEU A 102 -4.10 -3.62 17.16
N SER A 103 -2.95 -4.29 17.12
CA SER A 103 -2.86 -5.66 16.61
C SER A 103 -3.83 -6.63 17.30
N HIS A 104 -4.07 -6.46 18.60
CA HIS A 104 -5.01 -7.28 19.38
C HIS A 104 -6.47 -7.20 18.89
N ARG A 105 -6.84 -6.17 18.13
CA ARG A 105 -8.17 -6.04 17.50
C ARG A 105 -8.32 -6.88 16.24
N PHE A 106 -7.20 -7.26 15.62
CA PHE A 106 -7.16 -7.93 14.31
C PHE A 106 -6.66 -9.36 14.37
N PHE A 107 -5.81 -9.68 15.35
CA PHE A 107 -5.12 -10.95 15.46
C PHE A 107 -5.34 -11.61 16.81
N THR A 108 -5.52 -12.93 16.79
CA THR A 108 -5.55 -13.83 17.95
C THR A 108 -4.47 -14.88 17.74
N GLU A 109 -3.54 -15.04 18.69
CA GLU A 109 -2.42 -16.00 18.58
C GLU A 109 -1.61 -15.86 17.28
N GLY A 110 -1.43 -14.61 16.81
CA GLY A 110 -0.71 -14.30 15.57
C GLY A 110 -1.46 -14.63 14.28
N LYS A 111 -2.71 -15.10 14.36
CA LYS A 111 -3.59 -15.36 13.21
C LYS A 111 -4.64 -14.28 13.08
N PHE A 112 -4.93 -13.86 11.85
CA PHE A 112 -5.98 -12.88 11.59
C PHE A 112 -7.35 -13.46 11.97
N SER A 113 -8.11 -12.70 12.76
CA SER A 113 -9.37 -13.15 13.38
C SER A 113 -10.48 -12.09 13.38
N ALA A 114 -10.25 -10.92 12.76
CA ALA A 114 -11.24 -9.83 12.77
C ALA A 114 -12.40 -9.98 11.77
N LEU A 115 -12.29 -10.89 10.81
CA LEU A 115 -13.38 -11.25 9.90
C LEU A 115 -13.75 -12.71 10.06
N LYS A 116 -15.05 -12.99 9.91
CA LYS A 116 -15.57 -14.36 9.85
C LYS A 116 -15.40 -14.99 8.47
N THR A 117 -15.40 -14.16 7.43
CA THR A 117 -15.23 -14.58 6.04
C THR A 117 -13.81 -15.06 5.81
N GLU A 118 -13.66 -16.13 5.03
CA GLU A 118 -12.35 -16.60 4.59
C GLU A 118 -11.64 -15.52 3.78
N LEU A 119 -10.32 -15.45 3.98
CA LEU A 119 -9.47 -14.60 3.15
C LEU A 119 -9.48 -15.18 1.73
N ASN A 120 -9.48 -14.29 0.72
CA ASN A 120 -9.35 -14.67 -0.67
C ASN A 120 -7.97 -14.21 -1.18
N PRO A 121 -6.94 -15.07 -1.12
CA PRO A 121 -5.60 -14.68 -1.54
C PRO A 121 -5.58 -14.50 -3.05
N VAL A 122 -5.21 -13.30 -3.50
CA VAL A 122 -5.05 -12.98 -4.92
C VAL A 122 -3.75 -12.20 -5.06
N THR A 123 -2.76 -12.77 -5.76
CA THR A 123 -1.45 -12.15 -5.89
C THR A 123 -1.47 -10.98 -6.87
N LEU A 124 -0.43 -10.14 -6.82
CA LEU A 124 -0.25 -9.08 -7.83
C LEU A 124 -0.22 -9.65 -9.25
N GLU A 125 0.42 -10.81 -9.48
CA GLU A 125 0.47 -11.47 -10.80
C GLU A 125 -0.92 -11.78 -11.37
N GLN A 126 -1.83 -12.24 -10.50
CA GLN A 126 -3.19 -12.62 -10.87
C GLN A 126 -4.08 -11.40 -11.09
N ARG A 127 -3.82 -10.30 -10.38
CA ARG A 127 -4.60 -9.06 -10.50
C ARG A 127 -4.15 -8.16 -11.64
N GLU A 128 -2.87 -8.21 -12.00
CA GLU A 128 -2.33 -7.41 -13.10
C GLU A 128 -2.82 -8.00 -14.43
N THR A 129 -3.49 -7.20 -15.25
CA THR A 129 -4.12 -7.66 -16.49
C THR A 129 -3.70 -6.88 -17.73
N THR A 130 -2.90 -5.83 -17.56
CA THR A 130 -2.58 -4.85 -18.60
C THR A 130 -1.29 -5.20 -19.35
N LEU A 131 -0.29 -5.70 -18.66
CA LEU A 131 1.05 -6.02 -19.17
C LEU A 131 1.23 -7.51 -19.41
N SER A 132 2.28 -7.83 -20.16
CA SER A 132 2.69 -9.21 -20.40
C SER A 132 4.22 -9.34 -20.49
N GLY A 133 4.70 -10.58 -20.39
CA GLY A 133 6.12 -10.89 -20.55
C GLY A 133 7.03 -10.18 -19.56
N GLU A 134 8.15 -9.67 -20.08
CA GLU A 134 9.19 -8.99 -19.28
C GLU A 134 8.70 -7.68 -18.65
N ASP A 135 7.86 -6.92 -19.35
CA ASP A 135 7.37 -5.64 -18.84
C ASP A 135 6.47 -5.83 -17.61
N LYS A 136 5.62 -6.87 -17.63
CA LYS A 136 4.85 -7.29 -16.45
C LYS A 136 5.77 -7.69 -15.31
N ALA A 137 6.81 -8.49 -15.57
CA ALA A 137 7.74 -8.92 -14.54
C ALA A 137 8.49 -7.73 -13.90
N ASP A 138 8.93 -6.77 -14.72
CA ASP A 138 9.60 -5.55 -14.30
C ASP A 138 8.67 -4.66 -13.46
N PHE A 139 7.44 -4.44 -13.92
CA PHE A 139 6.42 -3.69 -13.19
C PHE A 139 6.12 -4.32 -11.82
N LEU A 140 5.89 -5.63 -11.78
CA LEU A 140 5.60 -6.33 -10.54
C LEU A 140 6.78 -6.33 -9.57
N ARG A 141 8.03 -6.38 -10.07
CA ARG A 141 9.23 -6.18 -9.24
C ARG A 141 9.22 -4.77 -8.64
N PHE A 142 8.96 -3.75 -9.45
CA PHE A 142 8.89 -2.35 -9.01
C PHE A 142 7.80 -2.16 -7.94
N MET A 143 6.59 -2.70 -8.14
CA MET A 143 5.49 -2.64 -7.18
C MET A 143 5.85 -3.25 -5.82
N ARG A 144 6.54 -4.39 -5.81
CA ARG A 144 7.01 -5.05 -4.57
C ARG A 144 8.00 -4.20 -3.79
N ARG A 145 8.72 -3.27 -4.40
CA ARG A 145 9.63 -2.37 -3.67
C ARG A 145 8.88 -1.34 -2.82
N MET A 146 7.59 -1.13 -3.08
CA MET A 146 6.71 -0.20 -2.36
C MET A 146 5.74 -0.94 -1.43
N LEU A 147 5.18 -2.07 -1.89
CA LEU A 147 4.17 -2.85 -1.16
C LEU A 147 4.83 -3.89 -0.24
N GLN A 148 5.37 -3.40 0.88
CA GLN A 148 5.99 -4.22 1.93
C GLN A 148 5.27 -4.03 3.27
N TRP A 149 5.16 -5.13 4.03
CA TRP A 149 4.64 -5.12 5.41
C TRP A 149 5.49 -4.23 6.33
N GLU A 150 6.80 -4.47 6.35
CA GLU A 150 7.76 -3.72 7.15
C GLU A 150 8.10 -2.39 6.46
N PRO A 151 7.81 -1.24 7.08
CA PRO A 151 8.04 0.07 6.46
C PRO A 151 9.51 0.30 6.08
N GLU A 152 10.44 -0.22 6.88
CA GLU A 152 11.88 -0.16 6.67
C GLU A 152 12.38 -0.94 5.43
N LYS A 153 11.58 -1.87 4.91
CA LYS A 153 11.90 -2.63 3.69
C LYS A 153 11.45 -1.93 2.41
N ARG A 154 10.67 -0.84 2.53
CA ARG A 154 10.23 -0.06 1.37
C ARG A 154 11.39 0.76 0.82
N SER A 155 11.54 0.76 -0.50
CA SER A 155 12.55 1.58 -1.17
C SER A 155 12.23 3.08 -1.04
N SER A 156 13.25 3.92 -0.95
CA SER A 156 13.06 5.38 -0.97
C SER A 156 12.59 5.86 -2.35
N ALA A 157 11.88 6.99 -2.39
CA ALA A 157 11.47 7.63 -3.64
C ALA A 157 12.65 7.86 -4.61
N LYS A 158 13.81 8.27 -4.07
CA LYS A 158 15.04 8.45 -4.86
C LYS A 158 15.48 7.16 -5.55
N SER A 159 15.41 6.02 -4.87
CA SER A 159 15.81 4.74 -5.45
C SER A 159 14.77 4.19 -6.43
N LEU A 160 13.49 4.45 -6.18
CA LEU A 160 12.39 4.09 -7.08
C LEU A 160 12.42 4.90 -8.39
N ALA A 161 12.76 6.19 -8.32
CA ALA A 161 12.92 7.03 -9.51
C ALA A 161 14.04 6.58 -10.46
N GLN A 162 14.96 5.74 -9.96
CA GLN A 162 16.05 5.14 -10.71
C GLN A 162 15.77 3.69 -11.13
N ASP A 163 14.57 3.16 -10.84
CA ASP A 163 14.22 1.80 -11.24
C ASP A 163 14.20 1.68 -12.77
N ASP A 164 14.72 0.57 -13.28
CA ASP A 164 14.84 0.32 -14.73
C ASP A 164 13.47 0.39 -15.41
N TRP A 165 12.40 -0.05 -14.74
CA TRP A 165 11.06 0.03 -15.31
C TRP A 165 10.66 1.49 -15.55
N ILE A 166 10.85 2.37 -14.57
CA ILE A 166 10.55 3.81 -14.69
C ILE A 166 11.44 4.49 -15.73
N VAL A 167 12.75 4.26 -15.68
CA VAL A 167 13.72 4.93 -16.57
C VAL A 167 13.47 4.54 -18.03
N ARG A 168 13.03 3.31 -18.30
CA ARG A 168 12.68 2.84 -19.65
C ARG A 168 11.48 3.63 -20.21
N GLN A 169 10.45 3.85 -19.39
CA GLN A 169 9.25 4.60 -19.82
C GLN A 169 9.52 6.09 -20.05
N LEU A 170 10.49 6.69 -19.36
CA LEU A 170 10.86 8.10 -19.56
C LEU A 170 11.68 8.35 -20.83
N LYS A 171 12.23 7.28 -21.44
CA LYS A 171 13.04 7.35 -22.66
C LYS A 171 12.27 6.90 -23.91
N ALA A 172 11.11 6.28 -23.73
CA ALA A 172 10.20 5.86 -24.79
C ALA A 172 9.38 7.07 -25.30
#